data_AF-A0A4R1K2K8-F1
#
_entry.id   AF-A0A4R1K2K8-F1
#
_cell.length_a   1.000
_cell.length_b   1.000
_cell.length_c   1.000
_cell.angle_alpha   90.00
_cell.angle_beta   90.00
_cell.angle_gamma   90.00
#
_symmetry.space_group_name_H-M   'P 1'
#
loop_
_entity.id
_entity.type
_entity.pdbx_description
1 polymer ?
#
loop_
_entity_poly.entity_id
_entity_poly.type
_entity_poly.pdbx_seq_one_letter_code
_entity_poly.pdbx_strand_id
1 'polypeptide(L)'
;MSIRQPYIRPMKHNWWLKNSFYLKYMIREGSSIATAIYSLVLLCGLFRLAQGETAFANWLHAMQSPVAIIFHLVALFWVLYHSVTWFNLAPKAADLWFKDKKVPDSVIVKSMYALLAIVSLLILVIVSI
;
A
#
# COMPACT_ATOMS: atom_id res chain seq x y z
N MET A 1 26.33 15.99 42.12
CA MET A 1 25.64 16.31 40.84
C MET A 1 26.67 16.33 39.72
N SER A 2 26.35 15.78 38.54
CA SER A 2 27.26 15.77 37.39
C SER A 2 27.44 17.19 36.83
N ILE A 3 28.69 17.59 36.58
CA ILE A 3 29.07 18.91 36.02
C ILE A 3 28.83 18.97 34.49
N ARG A 4 28.55 17.82 33.86
CA ARG A 4 28.47 17.73 32.40
C ARG A 4 27.16 18.32 31.87
N GLN A 5 27.28 19.15 30.84
CA GLN A 5 26.18 19.68 30.03
C GLN A 5 26.24 19.07 28.62
N PRO A 6 25.73 17.84 28.41
CA PRO A 6 25.81 17.18 27.12
C PRO A 6 25.00 17.93 26.06
N TYR A 7 25.61 18.15 24.89
CA TYR A 7 24.99 18.83 23.77
C TYR A 7 23.88 17.99 23.12
N ILE A 8 22.71 18.60 22.90
CA ILE A 8 21.57 17.98 22.21
C ILE A 8 21.52 18.49 20.77
N ARG A 9 21.67 17.59 19.80
CA ARG A 9 21.59 17.95 18.36
C ARG A 9 20.13 18.23 17.96
N PRO A 10 19.83 19.33 17.26
CA PRO A 10 18.48 19.60 16.77
C PRO A 10 18.10 18.67 15.60
N MET A 11 16.88 18.13 15.64
CA MET A 11 16.30 17.34 14.55
C MET A 11 15.34 18.21 13.73
N LYS A 12 15.76 18.62 12.53
CA LYS A 12 14.96 19.44 11.62
C LYS A 12 13.84 18.61 10.97
N HIS A 13 12.72 19.25 10.59
CA HIS A 13 11.59 18.60 9.91
C HIS A 13 11.97 17.92 8.58
N ASN A 14 13.01 18.41 7.90
CA ASN A 14 13.53 17.86 6.66
C ASN A 14 14.62 16.78 6.87
N TRP A 15 14.69 16.17 8.05
CA TRP A 15 15.68 15.14 8.38
C TRP A 15 15.70 13.98 7.35
N TRP A 16 14.54 13.66 6.78
CA TRP A 16 14.37 12.56 5.84
C TRP A 16 14.92 12.86 4.44
N LEU A 17 15.19 14.13 4.11
CA LEU A 17 15.85 14.52 2.86
C LEU A 17 17.37 14.31 2.89
N LYS A 18 17.94 14.02 4.06
CA LYS A 18 19.40 13.91 4.24
C LYS A 18 20.02 12.65 3.64
N ASN A 19 19.23 11.60 3.42
CA ASN A 19 19.72 10.31 2.92
C ASN A 19 18.63 9.64 2.05
N SER A 20 19.05 9.04 0.94
CA SER A 20 18.18 8.26 0.05
C SER A 20 17.43 7.13 0.77
N PHE A 21 17.98 6.55 1.83
CA PHE A 21 17.28 5.56 2.66
C PHE A 21 16.06 6.16 3.37
N TYR A 22 16.21 7.34 4.00
CA TYR A 22 15.10 8.01 4.68
C TYR A 22 14.07 8.54 3.68
N LEU A 23 14.52 9.01 2.53
CA LEU A 23 13.62 9.41 1.45
C LEU A 23 12.75 8.23 0.99
N LYS A 24 13.35 7.05 0.72
CA LYS A 24 12.62 5.83 0.35
C LYS A 24 11.65 5.38 1.44
N TYR A 25 12.04 5.52 2.72
CA TYR A 25 11.13 5.27 3.84
C TYR A 25 9.92 6.21 3.79
N MET A 26 10.11 7.51 3.63
CA MET A 26 8.99 8.46 3.55
C MET A 26 8.09 8.23 2.33
N ILE A 27 8.68 7.87 1.18
CA ILE A 27 7.91 7.50 -0.03
C ILE A 27 7.07 6.24 0.23
N ARG A 28 7.62 5.24 0.93
CA ARG A 28 6.89 4.05 1.36
C ARG A 28 5.71 4.38 2.26
N GLU A 29 5.91 5.18 3.30
CA GLU A 29 4.80 5.56 4.19
C GLU A 29 3.76 6.41 3.42
N GLY A 30 4.22 7.29 2.53
CA GLY A 30 3.37 8.13 1.69
C GLY A 30 2.48 7.37 0.72
N SER A 31 2.84 6.15 0.30
CA SER A 31 2.00 5.33 -0.59
C SER A 31 0.64 5.00 0.04
N SER A 32 0.52 5.05 1.37
CA SER A 32 -0.76 4.85 2.09
C SER A 32 -1.82 5.89 1.73
N ILE A 33 -1.41 7.10 1.31
CA ILE A 33 -2.32 8.16 0.87
C ILE A 33 -3.09 7.72 -0.36
N ALA A 34 -2.42 7.07 -1.33
CA ALA A 34 -3.08 6.55 -2.51
C ALA A 34 -4.14 5.50 -2.16
N THR A 35 -3.82 4.58 -1.24
CA THR A 35 -4.78 3.59 -0.73
C THR A 35 -5.97 4.24 -0.04
N ALA A 36 -5.73 5.21 0.85
CA ALA A 36 -6.80 5.92 1.57
C ALA A 36 -7.75 6.66 0.62
N ILE A 37 -7.21 7.39 -0.36
CA ILE A 37 -8.02 8.09 -1.36
C ILE A 37 -8.81 7.07 -2.19
N TYR A 38 -8.19 5.97 -2.62
CA TYR A 38 -8.88 4.94 -3.39
C TYR A 38 -10.02 4.29 -2.60
N SER A 39 -9.84 4.04 -1.30
CA SER A 39 -10.91 3.57 -0.42
C SER A 39 -12.08 4.56 -0.34
N LEU A 40 -11.82 5.87 -0.33
CA LEU A 40 -12.89 6.88 -0.38
C LEU A 40 -13.63 6.88 -1.72
N VAL A 41 -12.92 6.68 -2.85
CA VAL A 41 -13.54 6.53 -4.17
C VAL A 41 -14.49 5.33 -4.19
N LEU A 42 -14.06 4.18 -3.67
CA LEU A 42 -14.91 2.99 -3.55
C LEU A 42 -16.08 3.18 -2.58
N LEU A 43 -15.86 3.84 -1.45
CA LEU A 43 -16.92 4.16 -0.48
C LEU A 43 -17.97 5.09 -1.08
N CYS A 44 -17.55 6.07 -1.89
CA CYS A 44 -18.46 6.89 -2.68
C CYS A 44 -19.27 6.02 -3.64
N GLY A 45 -18.64 5.09 -4.37
CA GLY A 45 -19.32 4.13 -5.24
C GLY A 45 -20.37 3.30 -4.49
N LEU A 46 -20.03 2.79 -3.30
CA LEU A 46 -20.97 2.06 -2.44
C LEU A 46 -22.15 2.93 -2.00
N PHE A 47 -21.90 4.19 -1.64
CA PHE A 47 -22.96 5.13 -1.27
C PHE A 47 -23.86 5.49 -2.45
N ARG A 48 -23.30 5.64 -3.66
CA ARG A 48 -24.06 5.88 -4.89
C ARG A 48 -24.88 4.66 -5.29
N LEU A 49 -24.35 3.45 -5.08
CA LEU A 49 -25.09 2.21 -5.29
C LEU A 49 -26.33 2.13 -4.40
N ALA A 50 -26.22 2.52 -3.13
CA ALA A 50 -27.36 2.54 -2.19
C ALA A 50 -28.46 3.56 -2.56
N GLN A 51 -28.16 4.53 -3.42
CA GLN A 51 -29.10 5.56 -3.88
C GLN A 51 -29.87 5.16 -5.14
N GLY A 52 -29.60 3.99 -5.70
CA GLY A 52 -30.28 3.46 -6.87
C GLY A 52 -29.49 3.61 -8.17
N GLU A 53 -30.05 3.04 -9.23
CA GLU A 53 -29.39 2.82 -10.53
C GLU A 53 -28.83 4.11 -11.14
N THR A 54 -29.63 5.18 -11.21
CA THR A 54 -29.21 6.44 -11.81
C THR A 54 -28.01 7.06 -11.10
N ALA A 55 -27.97 7.00 -9.76
CA ALA A 55 -26.86 7.55 -8.99
C ALA A 55 -25.58 6.74 -9.20
N PHE A 56 -25.69 5.41 -9.27
CA PHE A 56 -24.57 4.52 -9.56
C PHE A 56 -24.05 4.68 -10.99
N ALA A 57 -24.93 4.77 -11.99
CA ALA A 57 -24.56 4.98 -13.38
C ALA A 57 -23.78 6.29 -13.59
N ASN A 58 -24.20 7.37 -12.92
CA ASN A 58 -23.49 8.64 -12.96
C ASN A 58 -22.08 8.54 -12.34
N TRP A 59 -21.94 7.81 -11.23
CA TRP A 59 -20.62 7.55 -10.63
C TRP A 59 -19.74 6.72 -11.57
N LEU A 60 -20.30 5.66 -12.17
CA LEU A 60 -19.57 4.82 -13.11
C LEU A 60 -19.09 5.61 -14.33
N HIS A 61 -19.94 6.46 -14.91
CA HIS A 61 -19.57 7.35 -16.00
C HIS A 61 -18.42 8.30 -15.61
N ALA A 62 -18.42 8.83 -14.38
CA ALA A 62 -17.32 9.65 -13.88
C ALA A 62 -16.00 8.86 -13.76
N MET A 63 -16.05 7.60 -13.33
CA MET A 63 -14.89 6.70 -13.22
C MET A 63 -14.31 6.30 -14.59
N GLN A 64 -15.11 6.38 -15.66
CA GLN A 64 -14.68 6.13 -17.04
C GLN A 64 -14.05 7.35 -17.72
N SER A 65 -14.08 8.53 -17.08
CA SER A 65 -13.44 9.73 -17.64
C SER A 65 -11.92 9.56 -17.76
N PRO A 66 -11.26 10.21 -18.74
CA PRO A 66 -9.80 10.11 -18.89
C PRO A 66 -9.02 10.50 -17.63
N VAL A 67 -9.52 11.49 -16.88
CA VAL A 67 -8.91 11.93 -15.61
C VAL A 67 -9.00 10.82 -14.56
N ALA A 68 -10.16 10.17 -14.44
CA ALA A 68 -10.32 9.06 -13.50
C ALA A 68 -9.43 7.87 -13.88
N ILE A 69 -9.33 7.52 -15.18
CA ILE A 69 -8.46 6.44 -15.65
C ILE A 69 -6.99 6.72 -15.27
N ILE A 70 -6.49 7.93 -15.52
CA ILE A 70 -5.13 8.33 -15.12
C ILE A 70 -4.97 8.20 -13.59
N PHE A 71 -5.95 8.66 -12.82
CA PHE A 71 -5.96 8.50 -11.37
C PHE A 71 -5.89 7.02 -10.94
N HIS A 72 -6.68 6.13 -11.54
CA HIS A 72 -6.67 4.70 -11.25
C HIS A 72 -5.30 4.06 -11.55
N LEU A 73 -4.65 4.45 -12.65
CA LEU A 73 -3.31 3.96 -13.00
C LEU A 73 -2.25 4.44 -12.00
N VAL A 74 -2.31 5.70 -11.57
CA VAL A 74 -1.41 6.25 -10.55
C VAL A 74 -1.65 5.56 -9.20
N ALA A 75 -2.91 5.36 -8.81
CA ALA A 75 -3.26 4.64 -7.59
C ALA A 75 -2.75 3.20 -7.63
N LEU A 76 -2.93 2.50 -8.76
CA LEU A 76 -2.43 1.15 -8.98
C LEU A 76 -0.90 1.08 -8.83
N PHE A 77 -0.17 2.02 -9.45
CA PHE A 77 1.29 2.10 -9.29
C PHE A 77 1.70 2.20 -7.82
N TRP A 78 1.06 3.10 -7.05
CA TRP A 78 1.36 3.29 -5.62
C TRP A 78 0.99 2.07 -4.77
N VAL A 79 -0.13 1.41 -5.06
CA VAL A 79 -0.54 0.19 -4.35
C VAL A 79 0.42 -0.96 -4.67
N LEU A 80 0.86 -1.13 -5.92
CA LEU A 80 1.88 -2.12 -6.27
C LEU A 80 3.20 -1.85 -5.57
N TYR A 81 3.66 -0.59 -5.55
CA TYR A 81 4.84 -0.18 -4.79
C TYR A 81 4.69 -0.49 -3.29
N HIS A 82 3.52 -0.19 -2.72
CA HIS A 82 3.19 -0.54 -1.34
C HIS A 82 3.29 -2.06 -1.10
N SER A 83 2.66 -2.89 -1.95
CA SER A 83 2.70 -4.34 -1.84
C SER A 83 4.14 -4.88 -1.88
N VAL A 84 4.98 -4.41 -2.80
CA VAL A 84 6.39 -4.84 -2.90
C VAL A 84 7.15 -4.53 -1.61
N THR A 85 7.00 -3.31 -1.08
CA THR A 85 7.71 -2.92 0.15
C THR A 85 7.17 -3.64 1.39
N TRP A 86 5.86 -3.86 1.46
CA TRP A 86 5.21 -4.61 2.53
C TRP A 86 5.65 -6.07 2.54
N PHE A 87 5.67 -6.74 1.38
CA PHE A 87 6.08 -8.14 1.28
C PHE A 87 7.53 -8.33 1.72
N ASN A 88 8.41 -7.38 1.44
CA ASN A 88 9.80 -7.44 1.91
C ASN A 88 9.98 -7.10 3.40
N LEU A 89 9.01 -6.43 4.02
CA LEU A 89 9.06 -6.04 5.43
C LEU A 89 8.36 -7.04 6.35
N ALA A 90 7.21 -7.55 5.93
CA ALA A 90 6.35 -8.44 6.74
C ALA A 90 7.06 -9.67 7.32
N PRO A 91 7.95 -10.39 6.58
CA PRO A 91 8.68 -11.54 7.13
C PRO A 91 9.54 -11.19 8.35
N LYS A 92 10.04 -9.96 8.44
CA LYS A 92 10.91 -9.53 9.54
C LYS A 92 10.19 -9.45 10.89
N ALA A 93 8.86 -9.34 10.87
CA ALA A 93 8.02 -9.38 12.07
C ALA A 93 7.56 -10.81 12.41
N ALA A 94 7.82 -11.79 11.53
CA ALA A 94 7.39 -13.17 11.71
C ALA A 94 8.57 -14.02 12.20
N ASP A 95 8.41 -14.68 13.36
CA ASP A 95 9.39 -15.67 13.83
C ASP A 95 8.87 -17.08 13.58
N LEU A 96 8.92 -17.50 12.32
CA LEU A 96 8.43 -18.81 11.89
C LEU A 96 9.56 -19.82 11.88
N TRP A 97 9.32 -20.95 12.55
CA TRP A 97 10.24 -22.08 12.65
C TRP A 97 9.56 -23.33 12.10
N PHE A 98 10.29 -24.10 11.31
CA PHE A 98 9.85 -25.40 10.82
C PHE A 98 10.90 -26.45 11.16
N LYS A 99 10.54 -27.38 12.05
CA LYS A 99 11.50 -28.25 12.76
C LYS A 99 12.54 -27.37 13.47
N ASP A 100 13.82 -27.67 13.31
CA ASP A 100 14.93 -26.94 13.96
C ASP A 100 15.51 -25.81 13.10
N LYS A 101 14.80 -25.37 12.05
CA LYS A 101 15.27 -24.32 11.13
C LYS A 101 14.27 -23.18 11.05
N LYS A 102 14.77 -21.95 11.17
CA LYS A 102 14.02 -20.74 10.85
C LYS A 102 13.62 -20.75 9.38
N VAL A 103 12.36 -20.44 9.10
CA VAL A 103 11.87 -20.32 7.73
C VAL A 103 12.55 -19.11 7.08
N PRO A 104 13.17 -19.26 5.90
CA PRO A 104 13.79 -18.13 5.21
C PRO A 104 12.75 -17.10 4.77
N ASP A 105 13.03 -15.81 4.97
CA ASP A 105 12.17 -14.70 4.53
C ASP A 105 11.75 -14.84 3.06
N SER A 106 12.67 -15.31 2.19
CA SER A 106 12.40 -15.51 0.77
C SER A 106 11.26 -16.48 0.49
N VAL A 107 11.05 -17.48 1.36
CA VAL A 107 9.94 -18.42 1.22
C VAL A 107 8.63 -17.68 1.49
N ILE A 108 8.57 -16.90 2.57
CA ILE A 108 7.40 -16.10 2.95
C ILE A 108 7.08 -15.09 1.84
N VAL A 109 8.07 -14.33 1.34
CA VAL A 109 7.89 -13.37 0.24
C VAL A 109 7.34 -14.04 -1.02
N LYS A 110 7.93 -15.18 -1.44
CA LYS A 110 7.45 -15.92 -2.63
C LYS A 110 6.01 -16.42 -2.44
N SER A 111 5.67 -16.91 -1.25
CA SER A 111 4.31 -17.32 -0.91
C SER A 111 3.31 -16.15 -0.97
N MET A 112 3.69 -14.95 -0.51
CA MET A 112 2.84 -13.76 -0.60
C MET A 112 2.58 -13.36 -2.07
N TYR A 113 3.59 -13.41 -2.93
CA TYR A 113 3.40 -13.16 -4.37
C TYR A 113 2.57 -14.24 -5.06
N ALA A 114 2.78 -15.52 -4.72
CA ALA A 114 1.98 -16.61 -5.24
C ALA A 114 0.51 -16.45 -4.86
N LEU A 115 0.23 -16.11 -3.59
CA LEU A 115 -1.12 -15.85 -3.11
C LEU A 115 -1.73 -14.63 -3.81
N LEU A 116 -0.97 -13.53 -3.97
CA LEU A 116 -1.41 -12.35 -4.71
C LEU A 116 -1.85 -12.70 -6.14
N ALA A 117 -1.05 -13.49 -6.86
CA ALA A 117 -1.36 -13.92 -8.22
C ALA A 117 -2.63 -14.78 -8.28
N ILE A 118 -2.74 -15.76 -7.37
CA ILE A 118 -3.91 -16.66 -7.28
C ILE A 118 -5.18 -15.85 -6.98
N VAL A 119 -5.16 -15.00 -5.96
CA VAL A 119 -6.32 -14.19 -5.58
C VAL A 119 -6.71 -13.22 -6.69
N SER A 120 -5.73 -12.57 -7.34
CA SER A 120 -6.00 -11.67 -8.46
C SER A 120 -6.66 -12.40 -9.63
N LEU A 121 -6.16 -13.59 -9.98
CA LEU A 121 -6.74 -14.41 -11.04
C LEU A 121 -8.17 -14.84 -10.70
N LEU A 122 -8.41 -15.31 -9.48
CA LEU A 122 -9.74 -15.71 -9.02
C LEU A 122 -10.74 -14.54 -9.09
N ILE A 123 -10.35 -13.35 -8.63
CA ILE A 123 -11.19 -12.15 -8.70
C ILE A 123 -11.50 -11.79 -10.16
N LEU A 124 -10.50 -11.83 -11.05
CA LEU A 124 -10.71 -11.55 -12.47
C LEU A 124 -11.68 -12.53 -13.12
N VAL A 125 -11.57 -13.83 -12.79
CA VAL A 125 -12.51 -14.85 -13.28
C VAL A 125 -13.92 -14.56 -12.77
N ILE A 126 -14.09 -14.32 -11.46
CA ILE A 126 -15.41 -14.06 -10.85
C ILE A 126 -16.08 -12.83 -11.46
N VAL A 127 -15.33 -11.76 -11.71
CA VAL A 127 -15.88 -10.49 -12.25
C VAL A 127 -16.15 -10.56 -13.76
N SER A 128 -15.55 -11.53 -14.48
CA SER A 128 -15.70 -11.67 -15.93
C SER A 128 -16.77 -12.68 -16.34
N ILE A 129 -17.38 -13.40 -15.39
CA ILE A 129 -18.50 -14.32 -15.60
C ILE A 129 -19.81 -13.55 -15.38
#